data_AF-A0A7C0VR18-F1
#
_entry.id   AF-A0A7C0VR18-F1
#
_cell.length_a   1.000
_cell.length_b   1.000
_cell.length_c   1.000
_cell.angle_alpha   90.00
_cell.angle_beta   90.00
_cell.angle_gamma   90.00
#
_symmetry.space_group_name_H-M   'P 1'
#
loop_
_entity.id
_entity.type
_entity.pdbx_description
1 polymer ?
#
loop_
_entity_poly.entity_id
_entity_poly.type
_entity_poly.pdbx_seq_one_letter_code
_entity_poly.pdbx_strand_id
1 'polypeptide(L)'
;MGEIMGKKIIGCGLVALFVFLGLVGSGCVEPDDPAVATVRTYLEAKNTSDYNTASLVVDSKYQSKGYIMMTWTRVEGTKNKRVENADLSSAVSGNQAVVIANYTETTYDENVHNKIGEENVTQYFGVTNIDGKWMITKISTDPLPPPVATGPVKKTLLDYITDNAGFLLPAALAMLAVGVLIDRREKANKGGAAGSIMIQTTQISRFVKCVPSRMGAGSAGTVDVWIKNFNQQQYTGVVVTAAFPDGVKVNKKKLKFGTIEPGQTAKQTWTVKPSASGRFSIHDVTVAFTFGGKQYAGALDPVWLQVA
;
A
#
# COMPACT_ATOMS: atom_id res chain seq x y z
N MET A 1 -32.82 -37.97 -3.65
CA MET A 1 -33.19 -37.24 -2.43
C MET A 1 -31.92 -37.03 -1.65
N GLY A 2 -31.25 -35.87 -1.78
CA GLY A 2 -31.27 -34.74 -0.83
C GLY A 2 -30.15 -34.96 0.20
N GLU A 3 -29.15 -34.13 0.49
CA GLU A 3 -28.96 -32.66 0.59
C GLU A 3 -27.51 -32.34 0.13
N ILE A 4 -27.22 -31.48 -0.85
CA ILE A 4 -27.09 -30.00 -0.87
C ILE A 4 -26.29 -29.36 0.30
N MET A 5 -25.05 -29.00 -0.05
CA MET A 5 -24.35 -27.74 0.18
C MET A 5 -24.57 -26.98 1.50
N GLY A 6 -23.48 -26.84 2.26
CA GLY A 6 -23.37 -25.72 3.19
C GLY A 6 -22.14 -25.81 4.08
N LYS A 7 -20.96 -25.39 3.61
CA LYS A 7 -19.86 -25.04 4.55
C LYS A 7 -18.63 -24.28 4.04
N LYS A 8 -18.54 -23.81 2.79
CA LYS A 8 -17.30 -23.15 2.30
C LYS A 8 -17.41 -21.69 1.84
N ILE A 9 -18.56 -21.02 2.00
CA ILE A 9 -18.73 -19.62 1.59
C ILE A 9 -18.47 -18.62 2.75
N ILE A 10 -18.37 -19.12 3.99
CA ILE A 10 -18.37 -18.26 5.19
C ILE A 10 -17.02 -17.55 5.42
N GLY A 11 -15.89 -18.06 4.89
CA GLY A 11 -14.56 -17.52 5.18
C GLY A 11 -14.21 -16.19 4.48
N CYS A 12 -14.82 -15.88 3.34
CA CYS A 12 -14.48 -14.68 2.56
C CYS A 12 -15.45 -13.51 2.80
N GLY A 13 -16.72 -13.82 3.11
CA GLY A 13 -17.72 -12.81 3.50
C GLY A 13 -17.46 -12.22 4.89
N LEU A 14 -16.92 -13.01 5.83
CA LEU A 14 -16.65 -12.52 7.19
C LEU A 14 -15.49 -11.51 7.23
N VAL A 15 -14.44 -11.70 6.41
CA VAL A 15 -13.30 -10.76 6.36
C VAL A 15 -13.70 -9.45 5.70
N ALA A 16 -14.54 -9.48 4.65
CA ALA A 16 -15.10 -8.27 4.06
C ALA A 16 -16.03 -7.54 5.05
N LEU A 17 -16.82 -8.27 5.84
CA LEU A 17 -17.69 -7.70 6.89
C LEU A 17 -16.88 -7.09 8.04
N PHE A 18 -15.75 -7.68 8.44
CA PHE A 18 -14.84 -7.13 9.46
C PHE A 18 -14.07 -5.90 8.97
N VAL A 19 -13.69 -5.83 7.69
CA VAL A 19 -13.12 -4.62 7.09
C VAL A 19 -14.16 -3.50 7.00
N PHE A 20 -15.42 -3.83 6.69
CA PHE A 20 -16.52 -2.87 6.74
C PHE A 20 -16.83 -2.40 8.17
N LEU A 21 -16.97 -3.30 9.14
CA LEU A 21 -17.23 -2.94 10.56
C LEU A 21 -16.04 -2.22 11.22
N GLY A 22 -14.81 -2.45 10.78
CA GLY A 22 -13.64 -1.68 11.22
C GLY A 22 -13.61 -0.24 10.69
N LEU A 23 -14.23 0.01 9.53
CA LEU A 23 -14.35 1.36 8.95
C LEU A 23 -15.56 2.14 9.46
N VAL A 24 -16.62 1.47 9.95
CA VAL A 24 -17.76 2.15 10.61
C VAL A 24 -17.62 2.20 12.15
N GLY A 25 -16.66 1.46 12.72
CA GLY A 25 -16.46 1.33 14.17
C GLY A 25 -15.31 2.14 14.76
N SER A 26 -14.43 2.74 13.95
CA SER A 26 -13.61 3.85 14.43
C SER A 26 -14.55 5.03 14.56
N GLY A 27 -14.93 5.34 15.81
CA GLY A 27 -15.82 6.44 16.13
C GLY A 27 -15.50 7.65 15.27
N CYS A 28 -16.53 8.19 14.62
CA CYS A 28 -16.51 9.57 14.16
C CYS A 28 -16.27 10.44 15.39
N VAL A 29 -15.00 10.62 15.77
CA VAL A 29 -14.56 11.85 16.40
C VAL A 29 -14.89 12.89 15.35
N GLU A 30 -15.85 13.77 15.65
CA GLU A 30 -16.11 14.92 14.81
C GLU A 30 -14.76 15.54 14.44
N PRO A 31 -14.47 15.75 13.16
CA PRO A 31 -13.20 16.35 12.79
C PRO A 31 -13.11 17.69 13.52
N ASP A 32 -12.11 17.83 14.39
CA ASP A 32 -11.79 19.10 15.04
C ASP A 32 -11.86 20.19 13.97
N ASP A 33 -12.52 21.32 14.29
CA ASP A 33 -12.55 22.49 13.42
C ASP A 33 -11.12 22.76 12.92
N PRO A 34 -10.89 22.86 11.60
CA PRO A 34 -9.54 23.00 11.05
C PRO A 34 -8.79 24.22 11.61
N ALA A 35 -9.49 25.26 12.07
CA ALA A 35 -8.88 26.36 12.80
C ALA A 35 -8.35 25.92 14.19
N VAL A 36 -9.11 25.11 14.93
CA VAL A 36 -8.72 24.52 16.22
C VAL A 36 -7.52 23.58 16.05
N ALA A 37 -7.55 22.71 15.03
CA ALA A 37 -6.45 21.80 14.72
C ALA A 37 -5.12 22.54 14.46
N THR A 38 -5.19 23.70 13.80
CA THR A 38 -4.04 24.56 13.51
C THR A 38 -3.41 25.10 14.81
N VAL A 39 -4.23 25.58 15.75
CA VAL A 39 -3.77 26.07 17.06
C VAL A 39 -3.26 24.94 17.94
N ARG A 40 -3.92 23.78 17.93
CA ARG A 40 -3.45 22.58 18.63
C ARG A 40 -2.05 22.19 18.17
N THR A 41 -1.83 22.14 16.86
CA THR A 41 -0.51 21.82 16.26
C THR A 41 0.56 22.82 16.70
N TYR A 42 0.22 24.11 16.79
CA TYR A 42 1.14 25.14 17.29
C TYR A 42 1.52 24.92 18.77
N LEU A 43 0.55 24.61 19.63
CA LEU A 43 0.79 24.36 21.06
C LEU A 43 1.58 23.06 21.30
N GLU A 44 1.34 22.01 20.52
CA GLU A 44 2.12 20.77 20.55
C GLU A 44 3.56 20.97 20.08
N ALA A 45 3.74 21.78 19.03
CA ALA A 45 5.06 22.19 18.58
C ALA A 45 5.80 23.02 19.64
N LYS A 46 5.07 23.85 20.41
CA LYS A 46 5.62 24.60 21.55
C LYS A 46 6.16 23.65 22.63
N ASN A 47 5.42 22.60 22.96
CA ASN A 47 5.84 21.58 23.93
C ASN A 47 7.11 20.82 23.53
N THR A 48 7.23 20.49 22.25
CA THR A 48 8.39 19.76 21.73
C THR A 48 9.54 20.68 21.31
N SER A 49 9.36 22.00 21.44
CA SER A 49 10.25 23.03 20.90
C SER A 49 10.57 22.81 19.41
N ASP A 50 9.61 22.28 18.64
CA ASP A 50 9.74 22.06 17.20
C ASP A 50 9.32 23.30 16.41
N TYR A 51 10.30 24.18 16.20
CA TYR A 51 10.11 25.42 15.44
C TYR A 51 9.71 25.20 13.98
N ASN A 52 10.03 24.02 13.39
CA ASN A 52 9.68 23.74 12.00
C ASN A 52 8.17 23.58 11.90
N THR A 53 7.60 22.71 12.72
CA THR A 53 6.16 22.44 12.75
C THR A 53 5.36 23.69 13.13
N ALA A 54 5.85 24.47 14.10
CA ALA A 54 5.25 25.75 14.45
C ALA A 54 5.23 26.75 13.27
N SER A 55 6.33 26.85 12.51
CA SER A 55 6.40 27.77 11.37
C SER A 55 5.53 27.37 10.17
N LEU A 56 5.05 26.12 10.10
CA LEU A 56 4.16 25.66 9.05
C LEU A 56 2.71 26.11 9.24
N VAL A 57 2.32 26.39 10.49
CA VAL A 57 0.95 26.77 10.88
C VAL A 57 0.82 28.26 11.21
N VAL A 58 1.90 29.03 11.15
CA VAL A 58 1.93 30.47 11.38
C VAL A 58 2.22 31.20 10.07
N ASP A 59 1.50 32.29 9.80
CA ASP A 59 1.80 33.14 8.65
C ASP A 59 3.20 33.73 8.81
N SER A 60 4.08 33.42 7.84
CA SER A 60 5.44 33.95 7.75
C SER A 60 5.52 35.48 7.78
N LYS A 61 4.45 36.18 7.39
CA LYS A 61 4.35 37.65 7.49
C LYS A 61 4.14 38.12 8.92
N TYR A 62 3.55 37.29 9.76
CA TYR A 62 3.34 37.56 11.19
C TYR A 62 4.55 37.13 12.02
N GLN A 63 4.95 35.87 11.94
CA GLN A 63 6.16 35.38 12.60
C GLN A 63 6.94 34.44 11.68
N SER A 64 8.19 34.79 11.40
CA SER A 64 9.11 33.90 10.70
C SER A 64 9.61 32.79 11.63
N LYS A 65 10.05 31.67 11.06
CA LYS A 65 10.70 30.58 11.82
C LYS A 65 11.81 31.08 12.74
N GLY A 66 12.63 32.03 12.27
CA GLY A 66 13.71 32.62 13.06
C GLY A 66 13.21 33.43 14.26
N TYR A 67 12.08 34.13 14.09
CA TYR A 67 11.43 34.86 15.17
C TYR A 67 10.85 33.91 16.23
N ILE A 68 10.14 32.85 15.81
CA ILE A 68 9.60 31.83 16.72
C ILE A 68 10.72 31.19 17.53
N MET A 69 11.81 30.78 16.87
CA MET A 69 12.97 30.19 17.56
C MET A 69 13.58 31.13 18.61
N MET A 70 13.73 32.41 18.28
CA MET A 70 14.26 33.42 19.20
C MET A 70 13.33 33.64 20.41
N THR A 71 12.03 33.84 20.16
CA THR A 71 11.04 34.11 21.22
C THR A 71 10.91 32.90 22.15
N TRP A 72 10.76 31.69 21.60
CA TRP A 72 10.60 30.48 22.40
C TRP A 72 11.85 30.13 23.21
N THR A 73 13.05 30.30 22.63
CA THR A 73 14.29 29.95 23.33
C THR A 73 14.69 31.00 24.36
N ARG A 74 14.53 32.30 24.07
CA ARG A 74 15.11 33.37 24.89
C ARG A 74 14.10 34.12 25.74
N VAL A 75 12.85 34.22 25.31
CA VAL A 75 11.83 35.02 25.99
C VAL A 75 10.90 34.11 26.79
N GLU A 76 10.35 33.08 26.14
CA GLU A 76 9.37 32.20 26.78
C GLU A 76 10.02 31.03 27.53
N GLY A 77 11.23 30.62 27.15
CA GLY A 77 11.96 29.52 27.80
C GLY A 77 11.27 28.16 27.63
N THR A 78 10.76 27.86 26.42
CA THR A 78 9.87 26.71 26.17
C THR A 78 10.49 25.34 26.46
N LYS A 79 11.82 25.23 26.50
CA LYS A 79 12.52 23.97 26.84
C LYS A 79 12.18 23.43 28.23
N ASN A 80 11.85 24.33 29.15
CA ASN A 80 11.59 23.99 30.55
C ASN A 80 10.10 24.11 30.88
N LYS A 81 9.25 24.25 29.87
CA LYS A 81 7.82 24.50 30.04
C LYS A 81 7.01 23.49 29.27
N ARG A 82 5.86 23.12 29.82
CA ARG A 82 4.93 22.19 29.18
C ARG A 82 3.51 22.72 29.30
N VAL A 83 2.84 22.76 28.16
CA VAL A 83 1.42 23.05 28.00
C VAL A 83 0.63 21.76 28.20
N GLU A 84 -0.23 21.75 29.20
CA GLU A 84 -1.14 20.65 29.54
C GLU A 84 -2.59 21.16 29.65
N ASN A 85 -3.57 20.26 29.57
CA ASN A 85 -5.00 20.58 29.71
C ASN A 85 -5.50 21.70 28.78
N ALA A 86 -5.06 21.71 27.52
CA ALA A 86 -5.49 22.71 26.55
C ALA A 86 -6.95 22.47 26.13
N ASP A 87 -7.85 23.35 26.61
CA ASP A 87 -9.22 23.48 26.14
C ASP A 87 -9.28 24.55 25.06
N LEU A 88 -9.79 24.18 23.88
CA LEU A 88 -9.79 25.00 22.68
C LEU A 88 -11.22 25.24 22.24
N SER A 89 -11.62 26.50 22.16
CA SER A 89 -12.90 26.90 21.59
C SER A 89 -12.68 27.82 20.40
N SER A 90 -13.52 27.71 19.37
CA SER A 90 -13.42 28.54 18.17
C SER A 90 -14.71 29.29 17.87
N ALA A 91 -14.54 30.49 17.33
CA ALA A 91 -15.57 31.20 16.59
C ALA A 91 -15.07 31.32 15.14
N VAL A 92 -15.85 30.88 14.17
CA VAL A 92 -15.49 30.90 12.74
C VAL A 92 -16.46 31.78 11.97
N SER A 93 -15.92 32.65 11.10
CA SER A 93 -16.69 33.51 10.20
C SER A 93 -15.98 33.58 8.84
N GLY A 94 -16.47 32.76 7.90
CA GLY A 94 -15.90 32.66 6.55
C GLY A 94 -14.44 32.18 6.57
N ASN A 95 -13.53 33.02 6.06
CA ASN A 95 -12.10 32.75 5.99
C ASN A 95 -11.32 33.18 7.24
N GLN A 96 -11.97 33.67 8.29
CA GLN A 96 -11.33 34.05 9.54
C GLN A 96 -11.92 33.28 10.71
N ALA A 97 -11.10 32.98 11.69
CA ALA A 97 -11.49 32.35 12.93
C ALA A 97 -10.73 32.97 14.09
N VAL A 98 -11.37 33.02 15.25
CA VAL A 98 -10.72 33.31 16.53
C VAL A 98 -10.79 32.04 17.35
N VAL A 99 -9.63 31.52 17.73
CA VAL A 99 -9.52 30.34 18.60
C VAL A 99 -9.02 30.81 19.96
N ILE A 100 -9.76 30.46 21.00
CA ILE A 100 -9.41 30.75 22.39
C ILE A 100 -8.83 29.46 22.96
N ALA A 101 -7.59 29.54 23.42
CA ALA A 101 -6.91 28.45 24.10
C ALA A 101 -6.79 28.76 25.59
N ASN A 102 -7.44 27.94 26.41
CA ASN A 102 -7.24 27.92 27.85
C ASN A 102 -6.37 26.71 28.17
N TYR A 103 -5.15 26.93 28.64
CA TYR A 103 -4.24 25.84 28.93
C TYR A 103 -3.41 26.11 30.18
N THR A 104 -2.86 25.05 30.75
CA THR A 104 -2.01 25.15 31.94
C THR A 104 -0.56 25.02 31.51
N GLU A 105 0.27 26.04 31.79
CA GLU A 105 1.70 26.03 31.54
C GLU A 105 2.44 25.62 32.83
N THR A 106 3.03 24.43 32.83
CA THR A 106 3.87 23.93 33.92
C THR A 106 5.33 24.21 33.63
N THR A 107 6.03 24.85 34.56
CA THR A 107 7.47 25.13 34.47
C THR A 107 8.27 24.12 35.30
N TYR A 108 9.34 23.59 34.73
CA TYR A 108 10.23 22.58 35.32
C TYR A 108 11.64 23.12 35.55
N ASP A 109 12.35 22.54 36.51
CA ASP A 109 13.77 22.81 36.73
C ASP A 109 14.62 22.17 35.63
N GLU A 110 15.57 22.93 35.06
CA GLU A 110 16.50 22.50 34.01
C GLU A 110 17.28 21.24 34.38
N ASN A 111 17.54 21.02 35.67
CA ASN A 111 18.46 19.96 36.11
C ASN A 111 17.77 18.75 36.75
N VAL A 112 16.55 18.91 37.29
CA VAL A 112 15.94 17.90 38.16
C VAL A 112 14.56 17.43 37.66
N HIS A 113 13.99 18.07 36.63
CA HIS A 113 12.61 17.80 36.16
C HIS A 113 11.56 17.92 37.29
N ASN A 114 11.87 18.65 38.35
CA ASN A 114 10.92 18.98 39.40
C ASN A 114 10.02 20.11 38.91
N LYS A 115 8.71 19.99 39.18
CA LYS A 115 7.72 21.03 38.90
C LYS A 115 7.99 22.24 39.81
N ILE A 116 8.34 23.38 39.19
CA ILE A 116 8.63 24.65 39.88
C ILE A 116 7.37 25.51 39.99
N GLY A 117 6.50 25.47 38.98
CA GLY A 117 5.32 26.31 38.94
C GLY A 117 4.28 25.84 37.93
N GLU A 118 3.07 26.33 38.10
CA GLU A 118 1.91 26.04 37.26
C GLU A 118 1.09 27.31 37.12
N GLU A 119 0.81 27.70 35.88
CA GLU A 119 0.02 28.89 35.58
C GLU A 119 -1.08 28.55 34.58
N ASN A 120 -2.29 29.05 34.81
CA ASN A 120 -3.37 28.95 33.84
C ASN A 120 -3.28 30.15 32.89
N VAL A 121 -3.09 29.85 31.62
CA VAL A 121 -2.87 30.84 30.56
C VAL A 121 -4.04 30.79 29.59
N THR A 122 -4.61 31.97 29.31
CA THR A 122 -5.58 32.16 28.23
C THR A 122 -4.91 32.92 27.09
N GLN A 123 -4.90 32.33 25.90
CA GLN A 123 -4.38 32.97 24.69
C GLN A 123 -5.42 32.96 23.57
N TYR A 124 -5.46 34.07 22.83
CA TYR A 124 -6.34 34.29 21.70
C TYR A 124 -5.55 34.23 20.40
N PHE A 125 -5.97 33.35 19.50
CA PHE A 125 -5.36 33.11 18.20
C PHE A 125 -6.28 33.60 17.09
N GLY A 126 -5.83 34.58 16.33
CA GLY A 126 -6.45 34.97 15.08
C GLY A 126 -5.94 34.06 13.96
N VAL A 127 -6.83 33.25 13.38
CA VAL A 127 -6.51 32.29 12.33
C VAL A 127 -7.21 32.71 11.04
N THR A 128 -6.49 32.71 9.92
CA THR A 128 -7.04 33.04 8.61
C THR A 128 -6.79 31.89 7.64
N ASN A 129 -7.80 31.56 6.84
CA ASN A 129 -7.67 30.63 5.73
C ASN A 129 -7.03 31.36 4.54
N ILE A 130 -5.78 31.03 4.23
CA ILE A 130 -5.00 31.57 3.12
C ILE A 130 -4.79 30.42 2.12
N ASP A 131 -5.40 30.54 0.95
CA ASP A 131 -5.34 29.54 -0.14
C ASP A 131 -5.67 28.11 0.31
N GLY A 132 -6.70 27.97 1.15
CA GLY A 132 -7.19 26.68 1.62
C GLY A 132 -6.42 26.07 2.79
N LYS A 133 -5.46 26.81 3.36
CA LYS A 133 -4.74 26.44 4.60
C LYS A 133 -5.06 27.44 5.70
N TRP A 134 -5.40 26.95 6.88
CA TRP A 134 -5.56 27.77 8.06
C TRP A 134 -4.19 28.12 8.65
N MET A 135 -3.97 29.40 8.88
CA MET A 135 -2.69 29.95 9.33
C MET A 135 -2.93 30.91 10.49
N ILE A 136 -2.14 30.81 11.55
CA ILE A 136 -2.15 31.77 12.66
C ILE A 136 -1.56 33.09 12.16
N THR A 137 -2.37 34.13 12.23
CA THR A 137 -2.04 35.49 11.77
C THR A 137 -1.86 36.48 12.92
N LYS A 138 -2.35 36.12 14.13
CA LYS A 138 -2.19 36.92 15.33
C LYS A 138 -2.26 36.03 16.58
N ILE A 139 -1.41 36.30 17.56
CA ILE A 139 -1.47 35.74 18.91
C ILE A 139 -1.57 36.92 19.88
N SER A 140 -2.50 36.87 20.82
CA SER A 140 -2.71 37.92 21.83
C SER A 140 -3.12 37.33 23.17
N THR A 141 -2.70 37.98 24.25
CA THR A 141 -3.19 37.73 25.61
C THR A 141 -4.52 38.42 25.88
N ASP A 142 -4.86 39.43 25.07
CA ASP A 142 -6.10 40.17 25.18
C ASP A 142 -7.17 39.60 24.22
N PRO A 143 -8.46 39.70 24.57
CA PRO A 143 -9.54 39.21 23.73
C PRO A 143 -9.49 39.82 22.33
N LEU A 144 -9.48 38.96 21.31
CA LEU A 144 -9.56 39.40 19.92
C LEU A 144 -11.00 39.75 19.54
N PRO A 145 -11.21 40.75 18.66
CA PRO A 145 -12.53 41.05 18.14
C PRO A 145 -13.09 39.82 17.41
N PRO A 146 -14.43 39.66 17.37
CA PRO A 146 -15.05 38.55 16.67
C PRO A 146 -14.62 38.52 15.19
N PRO A 147 -14.47 37.32 14.59
CA PRO A 147 -13.99 37.20 13.23
C PRO A 147 -15.01 37.80 12.25
N VAL A 148 -14.54 38.65 11.35
CA VAL A 148 -15.36 39.25 10.30
C VAL A 148 -14.91 38.68 8.97
N ALA A 149 -15.78 37.89 8.32
CA ALA A 149 -15.48 37.29 7.03
C ALA A 149 -15.03 38.35 6.02
N THR A 150 -13.81 38.20 5.49
CA THR A 150 -13.23 39.11 4.49
C THR A 150 -13.28 38.53 3.08
N GLY A 151 -13.73 37.27 2.92
CA GLY A 151 -13.99 36.64 1.63
C GLY A 151 -14.43 35.17 1.74
N PRO A 152 -14.88 34.55 0.62
CA PRO A 152 -15.23 33.14 0.59
C PRO A 152 -13.98 32.26 0.72
N VAL A 153 -14.09 31.17 1.49
CA VAL A 153 -13.03 30.16 1.62
C VAL A 153 -12.83 29.48 0.27
N LYS A 154 -11.63 29.60 -0.32
CA LYS A 154 -11.29 28.86 -1.54
C LYS A 154 -11.22 27.38 -1.22
N LYS A 155 -12.04 26.57 -1.89
CA LYS A 155 -11.98 25.11 -1.83
C LYS A 155 -10.62 24.61 -2.32
N THR A 156 -10.00 23.72 -1.56
CA THR A 156 -8.79 23.00 -1.94
C THR A 156 -9.10 21.85 -2.90
N LEU A 157 -8.08 21.32 -3.57
CA LEU A 157 -8.18 20.06 -4.32
C LEU A 157 -8.68 18.90 -3.45
N LEU A 158 -8.39 18.92 -2.15
CA LEU A 158 -8.89 17.92 -1.22
C LEU A 158 -10.41 18.01 -1.08
N ASP A 159 -10.96 19.23 -0.96
CA ASP A 159 -12.41 19.46 -0.88
C ASP A 159 -13.15 18.93 -2.10
N TYR A 160 -12.55 19.00 -3.30
CA TYR A 160 -13.12 18.36 -4.48
C TYR A 160 -13.14 16.83 -4.39
N ILE A 161 -12.13 16.20 -3.76
CA ILE A 161 -12.10 14.76 -3.57
C ILE A 161 -13.12 14.33 -2.52
N THR A 162 -13.25 15.06 -1.40
CA THR A 162 -14.25 14.78 -0.36
C THR A 162 -15.67 15.02 -0.86
N ASP A 163 -15.93 16.11 -1.59
CA ASP A 163 -17.24 16.41 -2.17
C ASP A 163 -17.67 15.35 -3.20
N ASN A 164 -16.71 14.68 -3.85
CA ASN A 164 -16.97 13.62 -4.83
C ASN A 164 -16.69 12.20 -4.30
N ALA A 165 -16.37 12.05 -3.00
CA ALA A 165 -16.02 10.76 -2.40
C ALA A 165 -17.15 9.74 -2.53
N GLY A 166 -18.40 10.20 -2.49
CA GLY A 166 -19.59 9.37 -2.71
C GLY A 166 -19.64 8.70 -4.09
N PHE A 167 -18.98 9.27 -5.10
CA PHE A 167 -18.89 8.69 -6.45
C PHE A 167 -17.56 7.95 -6.69
N LEU A 168 -16.46 8.44 -6.11
CA LEU A 168 -15.13 7.86 -6.31
C LEU A 168 -14.98 6.49 -5.60
N LEU A 169 -15.55 6.34 -4.41
CA LEU A 169 -15.40 5.12 -3.62
C LEU A 169 -16.12 3.89 -4.24
N PRO A 170 -17.37 4.00 -4.73
CA PRO A 170 -18.01 2.91 -5.47
C PRO A 170 -17.27 2.54 -6.76
N ALA A 171 -16.77 3.53 -7.50
CA ALA A 171 -16.02 3.29 -8.73
C ALA A 171 -14.69 2.54 -8.46
N ALA A 172 -13.96 2.93 -7.41
CA ALA A 172 -12.73 2.25 -7.00
C ALA A 172 -12.99 0.80 -6.55
N LEU A 173 -14.06 0.56 -5.79
CA LEU A 173 -14.48 -0.79 -5.39
C LEU A 173 -14.89 -1.64 -6.60
N ALA A 174 -15.58 -1.06 -7.57
CA ALA A 174 -15.93 -1.74 -8.82
C ALA A 174 -14.67 -2.12 -9.61
N MET A 175 -13.70 -1.21 -9.75
CA MET A 175 -12.42 -1.52 -10.40
C MET A 175 -11.65 -2.61 -9.64
N LEU A 176 -11.63 -2.57 -8.31
CA LEU A 176 -10.98 -3.60 -7.51
C LEU A 176 -11.66 -4.96 -7.66
N ALA A 177 -13.00 -5.00 -7.67
CA ALA A 177 -13.75 -6.22 -7.93
C ALA A 177 -13.46 -6.79 -9.33
N VAL A 178 -13.41 -5.94 -10.35
CA VAL A 178 -13.03 -6.33 -11.72
C VAL A 178 -11.59 -6.85 -11.75
N GLY A 179 -10.64 -6.16 -11.09
CA GLY A 179 -9.25 -6.60 -10.99
C GLY A 179 -9.10 -7.97 -10.31
N VAL A 180 -9.83 -8.21 -9.21
CA VAL A 180 -9.85 -9.52 -8.53
C VAL A 180 -10.46 -10.60 -9.40
N LEU A 181 -11.52 -10.29 -10.16
CA LEU A 181 -12.12 -11.23 -11.11
C LEU A 181 -11.15 -11.58 -12.25
N ILE A 182 -10.42 -10.59 -12.77
CA ILE A 182 -9.38 -10.80 -13.80
C ILE A 182 -8.23 -11.64 -13.23
N ASP A 183 -7.70 -11.33 -12.05
CA ASP A 183 -6.62 -12.09 -11.41
C ASP A 183 -7.03 -13.54 -11.10
N ARG A 184 -8.26 -13.76 -10.62
CA ARG A 184 -8.80 -15.13 -10.43
C ARG A 184 -8.93 -15.87 -11.75
N ARG A 185 -9.39 -15.20 -12.80
CA ARG A 185 -9.50 -15.79 -14.15
C ARG A 185 -8.11 -16.11 -14.73
N GLU A 186 -7.13 -15.24 -14.50
CA GLU A 186 -5.75 -15.45 -14.94
C GLU A 186 -5.09 -16.60 -14.18
N LYS A 187 -5.29 -16.69 -12.84
CA LYS A 187 -4.84 -17.82 -12.03
C LYS A 187 -5.52 -19.14 -12.42
N ALA A 188 -6.81 -19.12 -12.78
CA ALA A 188 -7.52 -20.28 -13.30
C ALA A 188 -7.03 -20.69 -14.70
N ASN A 189 -6.77 -19.72 -15.58
CA ASN A 189 -6.21 -19.96 -16.92
C ASN A 189 -4.74 -20.41 -16.89
N LYS A 190 -3.99 -20.06 -15.84
CA LYS A 190 -2.61 -20.54 -15.59
C LYS A 190 -2.52 -21.99 -15.10
N GLY A 191 -3.64 -22.73 -15.05
CA GLY A 191 -3.60 -24.20 -15.01
C GLY A 191 -2.94 -24.83 -13.78
N GLY A 192 -2.90 -24.13 -12.65
CA GLY A 192 -2.55 -24.73 -11.37
C GLY A 192 -3.75 -25.51 -10.83
N ALA A 193 -3.66 -26.84 -10.78
CA ALA A 193 -4.69 -27.67 -10.17
C ALA A 193 -4.99 -27.17 -8.75
N ALA A 194 -6.27 -26.87 -8.46
CA ALA A 194 -6.72 -26.44 -7.14
C ALA A 194 -6.25 -27.45 -6.08
N GLY A 195 -5.22 -27.08 -5.29
CA GLY A 195 -4.61 -27.94 -4.27
C GLY A 195 -3.09 -28.12 -4.37
N SER A 196 -2.41 -27.61 -5.40
CA SER A 196 -0.94 -27.70 -5.50
C SER A 196 -0.22 -26.63 -4.69
N ILE A 197 0.84 -27.02 -3.99
CA ILE A 197 1.77 -26.10 -3.31
C ILE A 197 2.67 -25.46 -4.36
N MET A 198 2.67 -24.12 -4.41
CA MET A 198 3.51 -23.37 -5.34
C MET A 198 4.97 -23.36 -4.89
N ILE A 199 5.88 -23.75 -5.78
CA ILE A 199 7.34 -23.71 -5.58
C ILE A 199 7.92 -22.48 -6.28
N GLN A 200 8.90 -21.82 -5.66
CA GLN A 200 9.62 -20.69 -6.24
C GLN A 200 10.45 -21.12 -7.47
N THR A 201 10.46 -20.27 -8.50
CA THR A 201 11.17 -20.48 -9.77
C THR A 201 12.66 -20.81 -9.60
N THR A 202 13.32 -20.20 -8.61
CA THR A 202 14.75 -20.42 -8.27
C THR A 202 15.06 -21.84 -7.77
N GLN A 203 14.08 -22.54 -7.22
CA GLN A 203 14.23 -23.92 -6.77
C GLN A 203 13.97 -24.90 -7.93
N ILE A 204 13.05 -24.56 -8.84
CA ILE A 204 12.70 -25.40 -10.00
C ILE A 204 13.81 -25.40 -11.04
N SER A 205 14.44 -24.26 -11.31
CA SER A 205 15.53 -24.14 -12.29
C SER A 205 16.78 -24.95 -11.92
N ARG A 206 16.93 -25.37 -10.66
CA ARG A 206 18.02 -26.27 -10.22
C ARG A 206 17.85 -27.68 -10.77
N PHE A 207 16.61 -28.13 -10.97
CA PHE A 207 16.31 -29.50 -11.36
C PHE A 207 15.60 -29.66 -12.69
N VAL A 208 15.02 -28.60 -13.24
CA VAL A 208 14.46 -28.57 -14.60
C VAL A 208 15.26 -27.62 -15.48
N LYS A 209 15.72 -28.13 -16.63
CA LYS A 209 16.40 -27.34 -17.66
C LYS A 209 15.72 -27.49 -19.00
N CYS A 210 15.42 -26.38 -19.65
CA CYS A 210 14.89 -26.35 -21.01
C CYS A 210 15.99 -25.84 -21.96
N VAL A 211 16.33 -26.64 -22.97
CA VAL A 211 17.40 -26.34 -23.93
C VAL A 211 16.82 -26.33 -25.34
N PRO A 212 16.70 -25.16 -26.00
CA PRO A 212 16.23 -25.08 -27.36
C PRO A 212 17.35 -25.44 -28.36
N SER A 213 17.00 -26.13 -29.45
CA SER A 213 17.91 -26.36 -30.58
C SER A 213 18.00 -25.11 -31.46
N ARG A 214 19.09 -24.98 -32.21
CA ARG A 214 19.13 -24.03 -33.33
C ARG A 214 18.15 -24.51 -34.40
N MET A 215 17.31 -23.62 -34.91
CA MET A 215 16.28 -23.95 -35.91
C MET A 215 16.12 -22.83 -36.92
N GLY A 216 15.74 -23.19 -38.15
CA GLY A 216 15.45 -22.24 -39.22
C GLY A 216 13.95 -21.97 -39.37
N ALA A 217 13.59 -20.82 -39.94
CA ALA A 217 12.20 -20.51 -40.25
C ALA A 217 11.55 -21.59 -41.12
N GLY A 218 10.32 -22.00 -40.79
CA GLY A 218 9.59 -23.03 -41.52
C GLY A 218 10.13 -24.46 -41.35
N SER A 219 11.21 -24.67 -40.60
CA SER A 219 11.79 -25.99 -40.30
C SER A 219 11.38 -26.48 -38.92
N ALA A 220 11.29 -27.80 -38.74
CA ALA A 220 11.03 -28.38 -37.43
C ALA A 220 12.29 -28.29 -36.57
N GLY A 221 12.16 -27.75 -35.36
CA GLY A 221 13.17 -27.71 -34.31
C GLY A 221 12.71 -28.45 -33.07
N THR A 222 13.60 -28.59 -32.10
CA THR A 222 13.34 -29.27 -30.83
C THR A 222 13.64 -28.38 -29.63
N VAL A 223 12.88 -28.56 -28.56
CA VAL A 223 13.18 -27.99 -27.25
C VAL A 223 13.23 -29.14 -26.26
N ASP A 224 14.44 -29.43 -25.78
CA ASP A 224 14.69 -30.53 -24.85
C ASP A 224 14.44 -30.07 -23.42
N VAL A 225 13.55 -30.76 -22.72
CA VAL A 225 13.23 -30.53 -21.31
C VAL A 225 13.82 -31.68 -20.51
N TRP A 226 14.75 -31.32 -19.64
CA TRP A 226 15.45 -32.23 -18.73
C TRP A 226 14.95 -32.02 -17.32
N ILE A 227 14.62 -33.10 -16.62
CA ILE A 227 14.22 -33.09 -15.21
C ILE A 227 15.10 -34.08 -14.47
N LYS A 228 15.83 -33.61 -13.45
CA LYS A 228 16.66 -34.45 -12.59
C LYS A 228 16.06 -34.55 -11.20
N ASN A 229 15.92 -35.76 -10.66
CA ASN A 229 15.51 -35.93 -9.26
C ASN A 229 16.75 -35.97 -8.36
N PHE A 230 16.96 -34.93 -7.56
CA PHE A 230 18.05 -34.87 -6.57
C PHE A 230 17.63 -35.38 -5.19
N ASN A 231 16.36 -35.72 -4.99
CA ASN A 231 15.83 -36.18 -3.72
C ASN A 231 15.95 -37.71 -3.57
N GLN A 232 15.86 -38.17 -2.32
CA GLN A 232 15.87 -39.60 -1.97
C GLN A 232 14.51 -40.28 -2.20
N GLN A 233 13.48 -39.53 -2.60
CA GLN A 233 12.14 -40.05 -2.92
C GLN A 233 11.79 -39.74 -4.38
N GLN A 234 11.02 -40.63 -5.01
CA GLN A 234 10.58 -40.48 -6.40
C GLN A 234 9.64 -39.27 -6.59
N TYR A 235 9.70 -38.65 -7.76
CA TYR A 235 8.65 -37.75 -8.23
C TYR A 235 7.62 -38.54 -9.02
N THR A 236 6.34 -38.34 -8.75
CA THR A 236 5.25 -39.04 -9.44
C THR A 236 4.37 -38.08 -10.23
N GLY A 237 3.82 -38.55 -11.36
CA GLY A 237 2.91 -37.76 -12.20
C GLY A 237 3.54 -36.49 -12.76
N VAL A 238 4.84 -36.50 -13.05
CA VAL A 238 5.59 -35.33 -13.50
C VAL A 238 5.11 -34.90 -14.89
N VAL A 239 4.74 -33.64 -14.98
CA VAL A 239 4.18 -33.01 -16.18
C VAL A 239 4.79 -31.63 -16.36
N VAL A 240 5.12 -31.29 -17.61
CA VAL A 240 5.52 -29.94 -18.00
C VAL A 240 4.58 -29.40 -19.07
N THR A 241 4.06 -28.20 -18.85
CA THR A 241 3.20 -27.49 -19.80
C THR A 241 3.80 -26.14 -20.14
N ALA A 242 3.62 -25.67 -21.36
CA ALA A 242 4.11 -24.37 -21.78
C ALA A 242 3.13 -23.67 -22.74
N ALA A 243 3.13 -22.34 -22.71
CA ALA A 243 2.42 -21.49 -23.64
C ALA A 243 3.37 -21.05 -24.77
N PHE A 244 3.03 -21.43 -26.00
CA PHE A 244 3.80 -21.07 -27.19
C PHE A 244 3.18 -19.83 -27.84
N PRO A 245 3.99 -18.88 -28.30
CA PRO A 245 3.51 -17.64 -28.91
C PRO A 245 2.92 -17.91 -30.30
N ASP A 246 2.12 -16.96 -30.78
CA ASP A 246 1.59 -16.99 -32.12
C ASP A 246 2.73 -17.04 -33.16
N GLY A 247 2.61 -17.94 -34.13
CA GLY A 247 3.67 -18.22 -35.11
C GLY A 247 4.58 -19.40 -34.77
N VAL A 248 4.48 -20.02 -33.58
CA VAL A 248 5.19 -21.27 -33.26
C VAL A 248 4.20 -22.43 -33.15
N LYS A 249 4.20 -23.32 -34.17
CA LYS A 249 3.40 -24.55 -34.12
C LYS A 249 4.09 -25.60 -33.26
N VAL A 250 3.33 -26.26 -32.39
CA VAL A 250 3.85 -27.34 -31.52
C VAL A 250 2.89 -28.52 -31.55
N ASN A 251 3.43 -29.73 -31.62
CA ASN A 251 2.61 -30.94 -31.69
C ASN A 251 1.88 -31.22 -30.36
N LYS A 252 2.57 -31.04 -29.23
CA LYS A 252 2.03 -31.28 -27.89
C LYS A 252 2.52 -30.21 -26.92
N LYS A 253 1.62 -29.39 -26.37
CA LYS A 253 1.96 -28.38 -25.35
C LYS A 253 2.30 -28.98 -23.97
N LYS A 254 1.94 -30.25 -23.76
CA LYS A 254 2.08 -30.98 -22.49
C LYS A 254 3.04 -32.17 -22.67
N LEU A 255 4.15 -32.17 -21.92
CA LEU A 255 5.07 -33.31 -21.81
C LEU A 255 4.74 -34.08 -20.54
N LYS A 256 4.64 -35.40 -20.67
CA LYS A 256 4.41 -36.32 -19.54
C LYS A 256 5.70 -37.09 -19.31
N PHE A 257 6.27 -36.93 -18.12
CA PHE A 257 7.49 -37.63 -17.70
C PHE A 257 7.18 -38.86 -16.84
N GLY A 258 5.97 -38.93 -16.26
CA GLY A 258 5.56 -40.08 -15.44
C GLY A 258 6.23 -40.06 -14.07
N THR A 259 6.84 -41.16 -13.68
CA THR A 259 7.59 -41.29 -12.43
C THR A 259 9.09 -41.11 -12.71
N ILE A 260 9.77 -40.34 -11.87
CA ILE A 260 11.22 -40.11 -11.94
C ILE A 260 11.85 -40.59 -10.62
N GLU A 261 12.64 -41.64 -10.71
CA GLU A 261 13.30 -42.28 -9.56
C GLU A 261 14.37 -41.37 -8.93
N PRO A 262 14.72 -41.57 -7.64
CA PRO A 262 15.83 -40.89 -6.99
C PRO A 262 17.13 -40.96 -7.82
N GLY A 263 17.77 -39.81 -8.05
CA GLY A 263 19.00 -39.71 -8.84
C GLY A 263 18.83 -39.79 -10.36
N GLN A 264 17.64 -40.15 -10.84
CA GLN A 264 17.37 -40.30 -12.27
C GLN A 264 17.25 -38.93 -12.96
N THR A 265 17.68 -38.87 -14.22
CA THR A 265 17.43 -37.75 -15.12
C THR A 265 16.52 -38.21 -16.25
N ALA A 266 15.38 -37.56 -16.40
CA ALA A 266 14.42 -37.83 -17.48
C ALA A 266 14.47 -36.71 -18.53
N LYS A 267 14.31 -37.09 -19.79
CA LYS A 267 14.30 -36.17 -20.94
C LYS A 267 13.02 -36.35 -21.75
N GLN A 268 12.36 -35.24 -22.08
CA GLN A 268 11.30 -35.18 -23.08
C GLN A 268 11.51 -33.98 -23.97
N THR A 269 10.94 -34.00 -25.17
CA THR A 269 11.22 -32.99 -26.19
C THR A 269 9.94 -32.45 -26.79
N TRP A 270 9.84 -31.12 -26.88
CA TRP A 270 8.84 -30.46 -27.71
C TRP A 270 9.35 -30.36 -29.15
N THR A 271 8.58 -30.88 -30.10
CA THR A 271 8.77 -30.59 -31.52
C THR A 271 8.04 -29.30 -31.87
N VAL A 272 8.79 -28.28 -32.29
CA VAL A 272 8.28 -26.94 -32.61
C VAL A 272 8.58 -26.58 -34.06
N LYS A 273 7.71 -25.81 -34.70
CA LYS A 273 7.88 -25.32 -36.07
C LYS A 273 7.53 -23.82 -36.12
N PRO A 274 8.54 -22.94 -36.08
CA PRO A 274 8.34 -21.50 -36.23
C PRO A 274 7.92 -21.14 -37.67
N SER A 275 7.04 -20.16 -37.82
CA SER A 275 6.59 -19.68 -39.14
C SER A 275 7.48 -18.59 -39.75
N ALA A 276 8.29 -17.90 -38.94
CA ALA A 276 9.16 -16.81 -39.38
C ALA A 276 10.50 -16.84 -38.63
N SER A 277 11.52 -16.20 -39.19
CA SER A 277 12.80 -15.97 -38.50
C SER A 277 12.62 -14.92 -37.41
N GLY A 278 13.40 -15.03 -36.33
CA GLY A 278 13.32 -14.10 -35.21
C GLY A 278 13.47 -14.76 -33.84
N ARG A 279 13.22 -13.97 -32.80
CA ARG A 279 13.24 -14.42 -31.41
C ARG A 279 11.81 -14.64 -30.92
N PHE A 280 11.52 -15.86 -30.48
CA PHE A 280 10.22 -16.22 -29.91
C PHE A 280 10.40 -16.63 -28.44
N SER A 281 9.57 -16.09 -27.55
CA SER A 281 9.54 -16.46 -26.14
C SER A 281 8.45 -17.50 -25.87
N ILE A 282 8.85 -18.64 -25.30
CA ILE A 282 7.92 -19.61 -24.73
C ILE A 282 7.59 -19.14 -23.31
N HIS A 283 6.33 -18.81 -23.08
CA HIS A 283 5.84 -18.30 -21.80
C HIS A 283 5.21 -19.42 -20.96
N ASP A 284 4.97 -19.12 -19.67
CA ASP A 284 4.21 -19.97 -18.74
C ASP A 284 4.67 -21.43 -18.68
N VAL A 285 5.99 -21.66 -18.77
CA VAL A 285 6.57 -23.00 -18.64
C VAL A 285 6.37 -23.48 -17.20
N THR A 286 5.37 -24.31 -16.98
CA THR A 286 4.95 -24.78 -15.66
C THR A 286 5.25 -26.26 -15.49
N VAL A 287 5.84 -26.61 -14.36
CA VAL A 287 6.14 -27.99 -13.96
C VAL A 287 5.21 -28.35 -12.81
N ALA A 288 4.54 -29.50 -12.91
CA ALA A 288 3.71 -30.05 -11.85
C ALA A 288 4.11 -31.50 -11.56
N PHE A 289 4.20 -31.86 -10.29
CA PHE A 289 4.57 -33.20 -9.83
C PHE A 289 4.06 -33.48 -8.42
N THR A 290 4.00 -34.76 -8.04
CA THR A 290 3.65 -35.20 -6.70
C THR A 290 4.89 -35.72 -5.98
N PHE A 291 5.11 -35.25 -4.76
CA PHE A 291 6.24 -35.61 -3.89
C PHE A 291 5.75 -35.72 -2.44
N GLY A 292 6.11 -36.78 -1.72
CA GLY A 292 5.68 -36.97 -0.32
C GLY A 292 4.15 -36.94 -0.12
N GLY A 293 3.38 -37.40 -1.11
CA GLY A 293 1.90 -37.39 -1.08
C GLY A 293 1.26 -36.01 -1.32
N LYS A 294 2.04 -34.97 -1.59
CA LYS A 294 1.58 -33.61 -1.88
C LYS A 294 1.86 -33.23 -3.33
N GLN A 295 0.94 -32.48 -3.93
CA GLN A 295 1.13 -31.93 -5.27
C GLN A 295 1.89 -30.61 -5.20
N TYR A 296 2.89 -30.48 -6.05
CA TYR A 296 3.70 -29.28 -6.20
C TYR A 296 3.60 -28.78 -7.64
N ALA A 297 3.58 -27.47 -7.79
CA ALA A 297 3.60 -26.82 -9.08
C ALA A 297 4.49 -25.57 -9.05
N GLY A 298 5.08 -25.19 -10.17
CA GLY A 298 5.62 -23.85 -10.30
C GLY A 298 6.13 -23.54 -11.70
N ALA A 299 6.35 -22.25 -11.92
CA ALA A 299 6.69 -21.69 -13.22
C ALA A 299 8.20 -21.47 -13.35
N LEU A 300 8.73 -21.73 -14.54
CA LEU A 300 10.08 -21.44 -15.00
C LEU A 300 10.10 -20.11 -15.75
N ASP A 301 11.29 -19.51 -15.81
CA ASP A 301 11.52 -18.33 -16.63
C ASP A 301 11.27 -18.60 -18.12
N PRO A 302 10.90 -17.58 -18.91
CA PRO A 302 10.65 -17.74 -20.34
C PRO A 302 11.84 -18.34 -21.08
N VAL A 303 11.56 -19.29 -21.98
CA VAL A 303 12.58 -19.95 -22.81
C VAL A 303 12.60 -19.29 -24.18
N TRP A 304 13.78 -18.82 -24.60
CA TRP A 304 13.94 -18.11 -25.87
C TRP A 304 14.34 -19.05 -27.00
N LEU A 305 13.55 -19.05 -28.07
CA LEU A 305 13.88 -19.70 -29.34
C LEU A 305 14.55 -18.68 -30.25
N GLN A 306 15.75 -19.03 -30.73
CA GLN A 306 16.44 -18.26 -31.75
C GLN A 306 16.27 -18.96 -33.09
N VAL A 307 15.52 -18.33 -33.99
CA VAL A 307 15.19 -18.87 -35.31
C VAL A 307 15.98 -18.09 -36.37
N ALA A 308 16.84 -18.80 -37.10
CA ALA A 308 17.58 -18.26 -38.24
C ALA A 308 16.69 -18.13 -39.47
#